data_AF-A0A645FMG6-F1
#
_entry.id   AF-A0A645FMG6-F1
#
_cell.length_a   1.000
_cell.length_b   1.000
_cell.length_c   1.000
_cell.angle_alpha   90.00
_cell.angle_beta   90.00
_cell.angle_gamma   90.00
#
_symmetry.space_group_name_H-M   'P 1'
#
loop_
_entity.id
_entity.type
_entity.pdbx_description
1 polymer ?
#
loop_
_entity_poly.entity_id
_entity_poly.type
_entity_poly.pdbx_seq_one_letter_code
_entity_poly.pdbx_strand_id
1 'polypeptide(L)'
;METIKVKDYLLKEIHHRVKNNLQVISSLLNLQAKDIHDPFVIEVFRESQNRIRAMAVLHEKLYGTKDITQIGLKEYISDICRSLIRSYGAYGKVELDISIKDVSMLFAREIRKHKYILIMRFLMR
;
A
#
# COMPACT_ATOMS: atom_id res chain seq x y z
N MET A 1 15.10 25.88 -13.64
CA MET A 1 14.41 24.71 -14.25
C MET A 1 15.12 23.37 -14.01
N GLU A 2 16.45 23.34 -13.79
CA GLU A 2 17.20 22.10 -13.54
C GLU A 2 16.90 21.41 -12.19
N THR A 3 16.76 22.17 -11.11
CA THR A 3 16.61 21.64 -9.74
C THR A 3 15.32 20.82 -9.52
N ILE A 4 14.24 21.16 -10.22
CA ILE A 4 12.93 20.47 -10.08
C ILE A 4 13.00 19.07 -10.73
N LYS A 5 13.66 18.94 -11.89
CA LYS A 5 13.81 17.66 -12.59
C LYS A 5 14.66 16.67 -11.81
N VAL A 6 15.75 17.14 -11.19
CA VAL A 6 16.62 16.31 -10.34
C VAL A 6 15.85 15.81 -9.11
N LYS A 7 15.05 16.68 -8.48
CA LYS A 7 14.26 16.33 -7.30
C LYS A 7 13.18 15.28 -7.61
N ASP A 8 12.54 15.38 -8.77
CA ASP A 8 11.54 14.40 -9.21
C ASP A 8 12.16 13.05 -9.61
N TYR A 9 13.35 13.06 -10.20
CA TYR A 9 14.11 11.84 -10.49
C TYR A 9 14.52 11.11 -9.20
N LEU A 10 15.08 11.84 -8.24
CA LEU A 10 15.50 11.29 -6.95
C LEU A 10 14.32 10.67 -6.18
N LEU A 11 13.15 11.31 -6.25
CA LEU A 11 11.92 10.77 -5.67
C LEU A 11 11.51 9.45 -6.34
N LYS A 12 11.53 9.38 -7.68
CA LYS A 12 11.25 8.12 -8.39
C LYS A 12 12.20 7.00 -7.99
N GLU A 13 13.49 7.29 -7.90
CA GLU A 13 14.49 6.30 -7.48
C GLU A 13 14.20 5.74 -6.08
N ILE A 14 13.84 6.61 -5.13
CA ILE A 14 13.40 6.17 -3.79
C ILE A 14 12.17 5.27 -3.90
N HIS A 15 11.18 5.64 -4.71
CA HIS A 15 9.96 4.84 -4.87
C HIS A 15 10.26 3.46 -5.49
N HIS A 16 11.14 3.40 -6.49
CA HIS A 16 11.60 2.14 -7.06
C HIS A 16 12.31 1.26 -6.02
N ARG A 17 13.22 1.83 -5.23
CA ARG A 17 13.92 1.08 -4.16
C ARG A 17 12.99 0.54 -3.09
N VAL A 18 11.99 1.31 -2.68
CA VAL A 18 10.98 0.83 -1.71
C VAL A 18 10.18 -0.34 -2.27
N LYS A 19 9.77 -0.30 -3.55
CA LYS A 19 9.10 -1.45 -4.21
C LYS A 19 10.00 -2.69 -4.21
N ASN A 20 11.28 -2.53 -4.57
CA ASN A 20 12.24 -3.62 -4.58
C ASN A 20 12.44 -4.22 -3.18
N ASN A 21 12.54 -3.38 -2.15
CA ASN A 21 12.69 -3.84 -0.77
C ASN A 21 11.49 -4.68 -0.31
N LEU A 22 10.26 -4.24 -0.61
CA LEU A 22 9.04 -5.00 -0.27
C LEU A 22 8.99 -6.36 -1.00
N GLN A 23 9.45 -6.41 -2.25
CA GLN A 23 9.56 -7.67 -3.01
C GLN A 23 10.61 -8.62 -2.42
N VAL A 24 11.77 -8.10 -2.01
CA VAL A 24 12.83 -8.89 -1.36
C VAL A 24 12.34 -9.46 -0.03
N ILE A 25 11.71 -8.62 0.82
CA ILE A 25 11.17 -9.07 2.11
C ILE A 25 10.10 -10.15 1.91
N SER A 26 9.18 -9.97 0.94
CA SER A 26 8.20 -11.00 0.61
C SER A 26 8.83 -12.31 0.15
N SER A 27 9.95 -12.24 -0.58
CA SER A 27 10.67 -13.42 -1.06
C SER A 27 11.36 -14.16 0.09
N LEU A 28 11.98 -13.41 1.02
CA LEU A 28 12.60 -13.97 2.22
C LEU A 28 11.55 -14.66 3.11
N LEU A 29 10.39 -14.05 3.33
CA LEU A 29 9.31 -14.68 4.08
C LEU A 29 8.79 -15.95 3.41
N ASN A 30 8.70 -15.97 2.08
CA ASN A 30 8.33 -17.19 1.33
C ASN A 30 9.36 -18.30 1.48
N LEU A 31 10.66 -17.96 1.50
CA LEU A 31 11.72 -18.93 1.72
C LEU A 31 11.66 -19.50 3.13
N GLN A 32 11.53 -18.63 4.14
CA GLN A 32 11.45 -19.06 5.55
C GLN A 32 10.18 -19.87 5.84
N ALA A 33 9.06 -19.57 5.20
CA ALA A 33 7.82 -20.31 5.38
C ALA A 33 7.89 -21.78 4.92
N LYS A 34 8.85 -22.16 4.06
CA LYS A 34 8.98 -23.53 3.54
C LYS A 34 9.35 -24.55 4.62
N ASP A 35 10.07 -24.12 5.65
CA ASP A 35 10.60 -24.98 6.70
C ASP A 35 9.76 -24.91 7.99
N ILE A 36 8.58 -24.28 7.92
CA ILE A 36 7.66 -24.14 9.07
C ILE A 36 6.63 -25.27 9.03
N HIS A 37 6.51 -26.00 10.13
CA HIS A 37 5.55 -27.09 10.28
C HIS A 37 4.39 -26.76 11.23
N ASP A 38 4.53 -25.71 12.03
CA ASP A 38 3.48 -25.25 12.94
C ASP A 38 2.39 -24.46 12.16
N PRO A 39 1.15 -24.95 12.10
CA PRO A 39 0.06 -24.28 11.38
C PRO A 39 -0.22 -22.86 11.88
N PHE A 40 -0.03 -22.59 13.18
CA PHE A 40 -0.23 -21.25 13.75
C PHE A 40 0.83 -20.29 13.20
N VAL A 41 2.08 -20.71 13.16
CA VAL A 41 3.19 -19.89 12.65
C VAL A 41 3.04 -19.66 11.15
N ILE A 42 2.60 -20.66 10.38
CA ILE A 42 2.31 -20.51 8.94
C ILE A 42 1.27 -19.40 8.71
N GLU A 43 0.21 -19.35 9.51
CA GLU A 43 -0.84 -18.34 9.36
C GLU A 43 -0.33 -16.93 9.68
N VAL A 44 0.48 -16.78 10.74
CA VAL A 44 1.14 -15.50 11.08
C VAL A 44 2.07 -15.02 9.95
N PHE A 45 2.82 -15.93 9.33
CA PHE A 45 3.65 -15.62 8.17
C PHE A 45 2.81 -15.18 6.96
N ARG A 46 1.68 -15.85 6.72
CA ARG A 46 0.74 -15.52 5.64
C ARG A 46 0.12 -14.14 5.82
N GLU A 47 -0.27 -13.81 7.05
CA GLU A 47 -0.74 -12.46 7.40
C GLU A 47 0.33 -11.40 7.13
N SER A 48 1.57 -11.67 7.56
CA SER A 48 2.72 -10.78 7.33
C SER A 48 2.97 -10.53 5.83
N GLN A 49 2.88 -11.58 5.01
CA GLN A 49 3.00 -11.46 3.56
C GLN A 49 1.85 -10.65 2.94
N ASN A 50 0.61 -10.84 3.40
CA ASN A 50 -0.53 -10.08 2.94
C ASN A 50 -0.37 -8.59 3.23
N ARG A 51 0.15 -8.24 4.42
CA ARG A 51 0.46 -6.86 4.80
C ARG A 51 1.51 -6.24 3.89
N ILE A 52 2.63 -6.93 3.63
CA ILE A 52 3.68 -6.46 2.70
C ILE A 52 3.13 -6.27 1.29
N ARG A 53 2.26 -7.17 0.83
CA ARG A 53 1.60 -7.02 -0.49
C ARG A 53 0.70 -5.79 -0.54
N ALA A 54 -0.08 -5.54 0.51
CA ALA A 54 -0.92 -4.35 0.61
C ALA A 54 -0.08 -3.07 0.60
N MET A 55 1.06 -3.05 1.31
CA MET A 55 2.02 -1.94 1.29
C MET A 55 2.57 -1.68 -0.11
N ALA A 56 2.92 -2.73 -0.86
CA ALA A 56 3.45 -2.61 -2.21
C ALA A 56 2.42 -2.02 -3.19
N VAL A 57 1.17 -2.49 -3.13
CA VAL A 57 0.06 -1.98 -3.95
C VAL A 57 -0.24 -0.52 -3.61
N LEU A 58 -0.29 -0.17 -2.33
CA LEU A 58 -0.53 1.21 -1.89
C LEU A 58 0.60 2.15 -2.37
N HIS A 59 1.84 1.69 -2.29
CA HIS A 59 3.01 2.43 -2.73
C HIS A 59 2.99 2.69 -4.24
N GLU A 60 2.64 1.68 -5.03
CA GLU A 60 2.50 1.79 -6.49
C GLU A 60 1.36 2.73 -6.89
N LYS A 61 0.19 2.65 -6.24
CA LYS A 61 -0.95 3.54 -6.53
C LYS A 61 -0.67 5.01 -6.22
N LEU A 62 0.10 5.30 -5.17
CA LEU A 62 0.33 6.69 -4.74
C LEU A 62 1.47 7.39 -5.49
N TYR A 63 2.45 6.63 -5.99
CA TYR A 63 3.66 7.18 -6.61
C TYR A 63 3.90 6.73 -8.06
N GLY A 64 3.14 5.76 -8.57
CA GLY A 64 3.27 5.22 -9.93
C GLY A 64 2.65 6.08 -11.04
N THR A 65 1.70 6.95 -10.71
CA THR A 65 1.05 7.81 -11.72
C THR A 65 1.65 9.20 -11.74
N LYS A 66 2.29 9.55 -12.86
CA LYS A 66 2.97 10.83 -13.09
C LYS A 66 2.06 12.06 -12.94
N ASP A 67 0.75 11.92 -13.10
CA ASP A 67 -0.18 13.08 -13.17
C ASP A 67 -1.52 12.85 -12.48
N ILE A 68 -1.55 12.14 -11.35
CA ILE A 68 -2.74 12.20 -10.50
C ILE A 68 -2.66 13.45 -9.63
N THR A 69 -3.13 14.57 -10.18
CA THR A 69 -3.45 15.79 -9.42
C THR A 69 -4.83 15.68 -8.78
N GLN A 70 -5.75 14.88 -9.35
CA GLN A 70 -7.08 14.60 -8.81
C GLN A 70 -7.31 13.10 -8.61
N ILE A 71 -7.70 12.71 -7.40
CA ILE A 71 -8.22 11.37 -7.10
C ILE A 71 -9.69 11.51 -6.72
N GLY A 72 -10.55 10.67 -7.31
CA GLY A 72 -11.91 10.49 -6.82
C GLY A 72 -11.88 9.89 -5.43
N LEU A 73 -12.29 10.66 -4.41
CA LEU A 73 -12.21 10.23 -3.00
C LEU A 73 -12.96 8.91 -2.76
N LYS A 74 -14.08 8.73 -3.45
CA LYS A 74 -14.90 7.52 -3.38
C LYS A 74 -14.14 6.28 -3.86
N GLU A 75 -13.50 6.33 -5.03
CA GLU A 75 -12.71 5.22 -5.56
C GLU A 75 -11.52 4.90 -4.64
N TYR A 76 -10.85 5.92 -4.13
CA TYR A 76 -9.69 5.75 -3.26
C TYR A 76 -10.03 5.06 -1.94
N ILE A 77 -11.07 5.54 -1.25
CA ILE A 77 -11.52 4.91 0.00
C ILE A 77 -12.04 3.50 -0.27
N SER A 78 -12.78 3.30 -1.37
CA SER A 78 -13.25 1.97 -1.78
C SER A 78 -12.09 1.00 -2.01
N ASP A 79 -11.00 1.45 -2.62
CA ASP A 79 -9.81 0.63 -2.85
C ASP A 79 -9.08 0.25 -1.57
N ILE A 80 -8.95 1.21 -0.64
CA ILE A 80 -8.34 0.96 0.67
C ILE A 80 -9.19 -0.04 1.45
N CYS A 81 -10.50 0.19 1.57
CA CYS A 81 -11.40 -0.68 2.29
C CYS A 81 -11.40 -2.10 1.72
N ARG A 82 -11.44 -2.24 0.38
CA ARG A 82 -11.31 -3.55 -0.29
C ARG A 82 -9.96 -4.22 -0.04
N SER A 83 -8.87 -3.44 0.01
CA SER A 83 -7.54 -3.96 0.34
C SER A 83 -7.46 -4.45 1.78
N LEU A 84 -8.06 -3.73 2.73
CA LEU A 84 -8.13 -4.11 4.13
C LEU A 84 -8.94 -5.41 4.30
N ILE A 85 -10.15 -5.49 3.75
CA ILE A 85 -10.98 -6.70 3.83
C ILE A 85 -10.24 -7.93 3.30
N ARG A 86 -9.55 -7.80 2.16
CA ARG A 86 -8.74 -8.90 1.61
C ARG A 86 -7.57 -9.29 2.52
N SER A 87 -6.89 -8.29 3.11
CA SER A 87 -5.71 -8.54 3.94
C SER A 87 -6.08 -9.25 5.25
N TYR A 88 -7.24 -8.94 5.82
CA TYR A 88 -7.77 -9.55 7.04
C TYR A 88 -8.65 -10.79 6.81
N GLY A 89 -8.74 -11.31 5.57
CA GLY A 89 -9.56 -12.49 5.28
C GLY A 89 -11.05 -12.32 5.58
N ALA A 90 -11.54 -11.08 5.58
CA ALA A 90 -12.90 -10.70 5.93
C ALA A 90 -13.86 -10.69 4.72
N TYR A 91 -13.43 -11.26 3.59
CA TYR A 91 -14.21 -11.28 2.35
C TYR A 91 -15.52 -12.05 2.55
N GLY A 92 -16.66 -11.39 2.31
CA GLY A 92 -17.99 -11.96 2.57
C GLY A 92 -18.40 -12.04 4.05
N LYS A 93 -17.54 -11.62 4.98
CA LYS A 93 -17.83 -11.54 6.43
C LYS A 93 -18.22 -10.15 6.90
N VAL A 94 -17.92 -9.14 6.09
CA VAL A 94 -18.14 -7.73 6.40
C VAL A 94 -18.73 -7.06 5.17
N GLU A 95 -19.82 -6.33 5.36
CA GLU A 95 -20.43 -5.52 4.32
C GLU A 95 -19.82 -4.13 4.32
N LEU A 96 -19.45 -3.63 3.14
CA LEU A 96 -18.88 -2.31 2.96
C LEU A 96 -19.97 -1.35 2.52
N ASP A 97 -20.41 -0.50 3.45
CA ASP A 97 -21.20 0.68 3.11
C ASP A 97 -20.28 1.90 3.04
N ILE A 98 -20.20 2.53 1.86
CA ILE A 98 -19.36 3.69 1.60
C ILE A 98 -20.25 4.83 1.09
N SER A 99 -20.69 5.67 2.02
CA SER A 99 -21.38 6.92 1.71
C SER A 99 -20.39 8.08 1.66
N ILE A 100 -19.87 8.35 0.47
CA ILE A 100 -18.96 9.47 0.21
C ILE A 100 -19.53 10.32 -0.91
N LYS A 101 -19.65 11.63 -0.67
CA LYS A 101 -20.00 12.62 -1.70
C LYS A 101 -18.93 12.60 -2.80
N ASP A 102 -19.35 12.74 -4.05
CA ASP A 102 -18.42 12.75 -5.17
C ASP A 102 -17.55 14.01 -5.12
N VAL A 103 -16.36 13.86 -4.54
CA VAL A 103 -15.41 14.93 -4.28
C VAL A 103 -14.10 14.53 -4.93
N SER A 104 -13.76 15.23 -6.00
CA SER A 104 -12.42 15.23 -6.56
C SER A 104 -11.50 16.04 -5.65
N MET A 105 -10.59 15.36 -4.94
CA MET A 105 -9.61 16.03 -4.11
C MET A 105 -8.34 16.32 -4.92
N LEU A 106 -7.97 17.60 -5.00
CA LEU A 106 -6.62 18.00 -5.36
C LEU A 106 -5.69 17.60 -4.21
N PHE A 107 -5.02 16.46 -4.36
CA PHE A 107 -4.07 16.02 -3.34
C PHE A 107 -2.75 16.77 -3.50
N ALA A 108 -2.56 17.82 -2.71
CA ALA A 108 -1.25 18.40 -2.47
C ALA A 108 -0.27 17.27 -2.10
N ARG A 109 0.93 17.28 -2.71
CA ARG A 109 1.97 16.25 -2.57
C ARG A 109 2.25 15.92 -1.08
N GLU A 110 2.21 16.91 -0.20
CA GLU A 110 2.36 16.80 1.26
C GLU A 110 1.30 15.93 1.96
N ILE A 111 0.02 16.03 1.58
CA ILE A 111 -1.07 15.28 2.24
C ILE A 111 -0.99 13.79 1.90
N ARG A 112 -0.54 13.45 0.68
CA ARG A 112 -0.26 12.05 0.28
C ARG A 112 0.82 11.43 1.16
N LYS A 113 1.91 12.16 1.44
CA LYS A 113 3.01 11.67 2.29
C LYS A 113 2.54 11.37 3.72
N HIS A 114 1.80 12.27 4.35
CA HIS A 114 1.36 12.08 5.73
C HIS A 114 0.39 10.89 5.87
N LYS A 115 -0.57 10.75 4.96
CA LYS A 115 -1.51 9.62 4.97
C LYS A 115 -0.84 8.29 4.58
N TYR A 116 0.13 8.31 3.66
CA TYR A 116 0.97 7.15 3.35
C TYR A 116 1.74 6.66 4.58
N ILE A 117 2.37 7.56 5.32
CA ILE A 117 3.11 7.22 6.55
C ILE A 117 2.16 6.61 7.58
N LEU A 118 0.95 7.15 7.74
CA LEU A 118 -0.03 6.62 8.69
C LEU A 118 -0.49 5.20 8.34
N ILE A 119 -0.80 4.95 7.06
CA ILE A 119 -1.25 3.63 6.60
C ILE A 119 -0.09 2.62 6.62
N MET A 120 1.12 3.02 6.21
CA MET A 120 2.31 2.17 6.34
C MET A 120 2.61 1.83 7.81
N ARG A 121 2.47 2.79 8.74
CA ARG A 121 2.60 2.53 10.18
C ARG A 121 1.54 1.57 10.70
N PHE A 122 0.30 1.70 10.24
CA PHE A 122 -0.77 0.76 10.58
C PHE A 122 -0.47 -0.64 10.06
N LEU A 123 -0.06 -0.76 8.79
CA LEU A 123 0.29 -2.04 8.18
C LEU A 123 1.59 -2.64 8.75
N MET A 124 2.44 -1.87 9.44
CA MET A 124 3.67 -2.34 10.11
C MET A 124 3.46 -2.76 11.58
N ARG A 125 2.30 -2.48 12.18
CA ARG A 125 1.90 -3.00 13.50
C ARG A 125 1.15 -4.31 13.32
#